data_AF-A0A136KHM3-F1
#
_entry.id   AF-A0A136KHM3-F1
#
_cell.length_a   1.000
_cell.length_b   1.000
_cell.length_c   1.000
_cell.angle_alpha   90.00
_cell.angle_beta   90.00
_cell.angle_gamma   90.00
#
_symmetry.space_group_name_H-M   'P 1'
#
loop_
_entity.id
_entity.type
_entity.pdbx_description
1 polymer ?
#
loop_
_entity_poly.entity_id
_entity_poly.type
_entity_poly.pdbx_seq_one_letter_code
_entity_poly.pdbx_strand_id
1 'polypeptide(L)'
;MHLSNLLKKHYAMVIVSLAFIFFSLYFASAALHKHQVFFTHYYDLGIMDQIIYNTSRGHFMELTDPFGKENVIRMGLHNDLFLAIFAPLYWVFPSVELLLVLQVIVVASGALALYEIGVHTKQPVIGALAGVLYLLYPPLQWSVLYEFHAVTFATPLLLWGWFFLLIRRWPLMWLFFMLALLTKEQVGFTLGWSMFLGYAYLILRESRFAKRFLRKDHDSCAWGATRYKSQYIAVGAVSIFWSLLSFLYIIPHFGTGSHFAIERFSEYGNSPIEVVQELISHPDLLLQRLFSEPVRRYVSLLLGPLGGVPLLSPILLLGAWPDFFLSI
;
A
#
# COMPACT_ATOMS: atom_id res chain seq x y z
N MET A 1 -22.99 33.83 -14.09
CA MET A 1 -23.78 33.53 -12.87
C MET A 1 -23.97 32.03 -12.63
N HIS A 2 -24.14 31.19 -13.66
CA HIS A 2 -24.32 29.74 -13.50
C HIS A 2 -23.02 29.00 -13.08
N LEU A 3 -21.88 29.32 -13.72
CA LEU A 3 -20.57 28.72 -13.42
C LEU A 3 -20.08 29.01 -11.99
N SER A 4 -20.28 30.24 -11.50
CA SER A 4 -19.89 30.65 -10.14
C SER A 4 -20.67 29.91 -9.06
N ASN A 5 -21.94 29.60 -9.28
CA ASN A 5 -22.76 28.85 -8.33
C ASN A 5 -22.44 27.36 -8.35
N LEU A 6 -22.08 26.82 -9.53
CA LEU A 6 -21.64 25.43 -9.68
C LEU A 6 -20.27 25.21 -9.00
N LEU A 7 -19.33 26.14 -9.20
CA LEU A 7 -18.02 26.13 -8.52
C LEU A 7 -18.18 26.25 -7.00
N LYS A 8 -19.07 27.10 -6.49
CA LYS A 8 -19.35 27.18 -5.05
C LYS A 8 -19.91 25.89 -4.46
N LYS A 9 -20.61 25.08 -5.25
CA LYS A 9 -21.18 23.79 -4.81
C LYS A 9 -20.15 22.65 -4.86
N HIS A 10 -19.20 22.71 -5.79
CA HIS A 10 -18.24 21.63 -6.07
C HIS A 10 -16.77 22.02 -5.87
N TYR A 11 -16.48 23.12 -5.17
CA TYR A 11 -15.11 23.64 -5.03
C TYR A 11 -14.14 22.60 -4.47
N ALA A 12 -14.56 21.78 -3.50
CA ALA A 12 -13.74 20.73 -2.92
C ALA A 12 -13.28 19.70 -3.98
N MET A 13 -14.20 19.29 -4.87
CA MET A 13 -13.88 18.42 -6.00
C MET A 13 -12.91 19.09 -6.96
N VAL A 14 -13.18 20.35 -7.33
CA VAL A 14 -12.35 21.11 -8.26
C VAL A 14 -10.92 21.25 -7.73
N ILE A 15 -10.77 21.56 -6.44
CA ILE A 15 -9.46 21.70 -5.79
C ILE A 15 -8.69 20.39 -5.84
N VAL A 16 -9.29 19.26 -5.44
CA VAL A 16 -8.57 17.98 -5.43
C VAL A 16 -8.25 17.50 -6.85
N SER A 17 -9.13 17.74 -7.83
CA SER A 17 -8.87 17.41 -9.24
C SER A 17 -7.75 18.25 -9.83
N LEU A 18 -7.70 19.56 -9.54
CA LEU A 18 -6.60 20.42 -9.97
C LEU A 18 -5.28 20.02 -9.31
N ALA A 19 -5.31 19.69 -8.01
CA ALA A 19 -4.12 19.20 -7.30
C ALA A 19 -3.62 17.86 -7.88
N PHE A 20 -4.53 16.94 -8.20
CA PHE A 20 -4.21 15.68 -8.90
C PHE A 20 -3.55 15.95 -10.25
N ILE A 21 -4.15 16.77 -11.11
CA ILE A 21 -3.60 17.11 -12.44
C ILE A 21 -2.23 17.75 -12.30
N PHE A 22 -2.10 18.75 -11.42
CA PHE A 22 -0.83 19.45 -11.20
C PHE A 22 0.26 18.50 -10.71
N PHE A 23 -0.03 17.69 -9.69
CA PHE A 23 0.91 16.69 -9.17
C PHE A 23 1.33 15.72 -10.28
N SER A 24 0.36 15.18 -11.04
CA SER A 24 0.65 14.21 -12.08
C SER A 24 1.54 14.80 -13.17
N LEU A 25 1.24 16.01 -13.67
CA LEU A 25 2.06 16.66 -14.68
C LEU A 25 3.47 16.99 -14.17
N TYR A 26 3.56 17.55 -12.96
CA TYR A 26 4.84 17.93 -12.37
C TYR A 26 5.74 16.72 -12.10
N PHE A 27 5.25 15.72 -11.37
CA PHE A 27 6.06 14.57 -10.99
C PHE A 27 6.32 13.61 -12.16
N ALA A 28 5.42 13.50 -13.13
CA ALA A 28 5.70 12.75 -14.36
C ALA A 28 6.81 13.45 -15.15
N SER A 29 6.73 14.77 -15.33
CA SER A 29 7.80 15.53 -16.00
C SER A 29 9.13 15.42 -15.26
N ALA A 30 9.13 15.45 -13.93
CA ALA A 30 10.35 15.32 -13.12
C ALA A 30 10.95 13.91 -13.21
N ALA A 31 10.12 12.86 -13.15
CA ALA A 31 10.58 11.47 -13.29
C ALA A 31 11.14 11.20 -14.69
N LEU A 32 10.48 11.71 -15.74
CA LEU A 32 10.97 11.62 -17.12
C LEU A 32 12.28 12.38 -17.30
N HIS A 33 12.37 13.61 -16.77
CA HIS A 33 13.61 14.38 -16.85
C HIS A 33 14.77 13.66 -16.15
N LYS A 34 14.55 13.12 -14.94
CA LYS A 34 15.52 12.32 -14.20
C LYS A 34 16.05 11.15 -15.04
N HIS A 35 15.16 10.46 -15.77
CA HIS A 35 15.53 9.38 -16.67
C HIS A 35 16.35 9.87 -17.88
N GLN A 36 15.90 10.95 -18.52
CA GLN A 36 16.54 11.51 -19.72
C GLN A 36 17.93 12.09 -19.46
N VAL A 37 18.21 12.55 -18.24
CA VAL A 37 19.55 12.98 -17.82
C VAL A 37 20.40 11.83 -17.25
N PHE A 38 19.97 10.57 -17.45
CA PHE A 38 20.65 9.35 -17.01
C PHE A 38 20.87 9.26 -15.50
N PHE A 39 19.96 9.83 -14.71
CA PHE A 39 20.01 9.78 -13.25
C PHE A 39 19.12 8.66 -12.66
N THR A 40 18.76 7.68 -13.48
CA THR A 40 18.00 6.47 -13.07
C THR A 40 18.90 5.24 -13.01
N HIS A 41 18.57 4.27 -12.16
CA HIS A 41 19.47 3.18 -11.80
C HIS A 41 19.01 1.82 -12.33
N TYR A 42 19.98 0.94 -12.57
CA TYR A 42 19.72 -0.44 -12.98
C TYR A 42 18.96 -1.22 -11.90
N TYR A 43 19.42 -1.17 -10.65
CA TYR A 43 18.90 -1.99 -9.54
C TYR A 43 17.43 -1.72 -9.21
N ASP A 44 16.95 -0.52 -9.49
CA ASP A 44 15.56 -0.14 -9.24
C ASP A 44 14.79 -0.15 -10.57
N LEU A 45 15.03 0.82 -11.45
CA LEU A 45 14.26 0.95 -12.69
C LEU A 45 14.53 -0.16 -13.72
N GLY A 46 15.80 -0.49 -13.95
CA GLY A 46 16.22 -1.43 -15.00
C GLY A 46 15.72 -2.85 -14.76
N ILE A 47 15.76 -3.32 -13.51
CA ILE A 47 15.24 -4.64 -13.13
C ILE A 47 13.73 -4.72 -13.41
N MET A 48 12.96 -3.70 -13.03
CA MET A 48 11.51 -3.71 -13.22
C MET A 48 11.14 -3.70 -14.71
N ASP A 49 11.84 -2.89 -15.51
CA ASP A 49 11.68 -2.85 -16.97
C ASP A 49 11.98 -4.20 -17.61
N GLN A 50 13.10 -4.83 -17.24
CA GLN A 50 13.51 -6.14 -17.75
C GLN A 50 12.47 -7.22 -17.42
N ILE A 51 11.97 -7.26 -16.18
CA ILE A 51 10.96 -8.24 -15.75
C ILE A 51 9.68 -8.13 -16.59
N ILE A 52 9.19 -6.90 -16.78
CA ILE A 52 7.97 -6.63 -17.55
C ILE A 52 8.18 -7.00 -19.02
N TYR A 53 9.33 -6.61 -19.58
CA TYR A 53 9.72 -6.95 -20.95
C TYR A 53 9.79 -8.46 -21.16
N ASN A 54 10.52 -9.19 -20.32
CA ASN A 54 10.66 -10.64 -20.42
C ASN A 54 9.31 -11.35 -20.28
N THR A 55 8.48 -10.91 -19.33
CA THR A 55 7.12 -11.44 -19.15
C THR A 55 6.28 -11.24 -20.41
N SER A 56 6.42 -10.10 -21.10
CA SER A 56 5.73 -9.84 -22.37
C SER A 56 6.19 -10.76 -23.51
N ARG A 57 7.38 -11.37 -23.40
CA ARG A 57 7.96 -12.31 -24.38
C ARG A 57 7.79 -13.79 -24.00
N GLY A 58 7.04 -14.08 -22.94
CA GLY A 58 6.80 -15.45 -22.47
C GLY A 58 7.79 -15.94 -21.41
N HIS A 59 8.75 -15.12 -21.03
CA HIS A 59 9.70 -15.37 -19.94
C HIS A 59 9.15 -14.81 -18.64
N PHE A 60 8.22 -15.54 -18.02
CA PHE A 60 7.43 -15.04 -16.89
C PHE A 60 8.30 -14.69 -15.68
N MET A 61 8.29 -13.42 -15.30
CA MET A 61 8.99 -12.88 -14.13
C MET A 61 10.51 -13.14 -14.11
N GLU A 62 11.14 -13.33 -15.28
CA GLU A 62 12.57 -13.62 -15.41
C GLU A 62 13.40 -12.33 -15.45
N LEU A 63 14.54 -12.31 -14.76
CA LEU A 63 15.53 -11.22 -14.79
C LEU A 63 16.95 -11.79 -14.78
N THR A 64 17.92 -10.96 -15.14
CA THR A 64 19.33 -11.28 -14.90
C THR A 64 19.64 -11.10 -13.42
N ASP A 65 20.30 -12.09 -12.82
CA ASP A 65 20.67 -12.05 -11.40
C ASP A 65 21.52 -10.80 -11.09
N PRO A 66 21.06 -9.90 -10.22
CA PRO A 66 21.83 -8.71 -9.85
C PRO A 66 23.15 -9.01 -9.14
N PHE A 67 23.34 -10.24 -8.64
CA PHE A 67 24.52 -10.69 -7.89
C PHE A 67 25.27 -11.84 -8.58
N GLY A 68 24.78 -12.31 -9.71
CA GLY A 68 25.26 -13.52 -10.39
C GLY A 68 25.41 -13.35 -11.88
N LYS A 69 25.58 -14.48 -12.58
CA LYS A 69 25.69 -14.53 -14.05
C LYS A 69 24.53 -15.27 -14.70
N GLU A 70 23.62 -15.79 -13.91
CA GLU A 70 22.49 -16.59 -14.34
C GLU A 70 21.22 -15.73 -14.42
N ASN A 71 20.22 -16.21 -15.15
CA ASN A 71 18.89 -15.63 -15.05
C ASN A 71 18.17 -16.28 -13.85
N VAL A 72 17.43 -15.47 -13.11
CA VAL A 72 16.65 -15.88 -11.95
C VAL A 72 15.19 -15.46 -12.12
N ILE A 73 14.33 -16.01 -11.27
CA ILE A 73 12.91 -15.64 -11.23
C ILE A 73 12.73 -14.62 -10.12
N ARG A 74 12.07 -13.49 -10.43
CA ARG A 74 11.83 -12.38 -9.50
C ARG A 74 11.21 -12.83 -8.18
N MET A 75 10.27 -13.78 -8.24
CA MET A 75 9.59 -14.36 -7.08
C MET A 75 10.55 -14.99 -6.06
N GLY A 76 11.77 -15.38 -6.46
CA GLY A 76 12.82 -15.87 -5.55
C GLY A 76 13.54 -14.77 -4.77
N LEU A 77 13.31 -13.50 -5.13
CA LEU A 77 13.84 -12.31 -4.47
C LEU A 77 12.71 -11.53 -3.77
N HIS A 78 11.67 -11.19 -4.53
CA HIS A 78 10.47 -10.50 -4.07
C HIS A 78 9.23 -11.03 -4.79
N ASN A 79 8.11 -11.12 -4.09
CA ASN A 79 6.86 -11.56 -4.68
C ASN A 79 5.99 -10.36 -5.09
N ASP A 80 6.41 -9.66 -6.15
CA ASP A 80 5.74 -8.50 -6.74
C ASP A 80 5.11 -8.84 -8.10
N LEU A 81 4.28 -9.89 -8.13
CA LEU A 81 3.53 -10.37 -9.32
C LEU A 81 2.71 -9.28 -10.04
N PHE A 82 2.41 -8.17 -9.37
CA PHE A 82 1.76 -7.02 -9.96
C PHE A 82 2.50 -6.49 -11.20
N LEU A 83 3.83 -6.67 -11.29
CA LEU A 83 4.61 -6.31 -12.48
C LEU A 83 4.08 -6.96 -13.77
N ALA A 84 3.63 -8.22 -13.70
CA ALA A 84 3.13 -8.96 -14.86
C ALA A 84 1.89 -8.31 -15.51
N ILE A 85 1.14 -7.47 -14.78
CA ILE A 85 -0.03 -6.76 -15.30
C ILE A 85 0.36 -5.73 -16.38
N PHE A 86 1.60 -5.23 -16.35
CA PHE A 86 2.10 -4.28 -17.34
C PHE A 86 2.63 -4.96 -18.61
N ALA A 87 2.83 -6.29 -18.61
CA ALA A 87 3.38 -7.01 -19.75
C ALA A 87 2.60 -6.83 -21.07
N PRO A 88 1.24 -6.81 -21.09
CA PRO A 88 0.49 -6.53 -22.31
C PRO A 88 0.75 -5.14 -22.91
N LEU A 89 1.11 -4.14 -22.08
CA LEU A 89 1.45 -2.80 -22.58
C LEU A 89 2.75 -2.83 -23.39
N TYR A 90 3.68 -3.73 -23.04
CA TYR A 90 4.97 -3.89 -23.70
C TYR A 90 4.89 -4.62 -25.04
N TRP A 91 3.73 -5.20 -25.38
CA TRP A 91 3.48 -5.67 -26.75
C TRP A 91 3.33 -4.53 -27.75
N VAL A 92 2.87 -3.36 -27.29
CA VAL A 92 2.62 -2.20 -28.14
C VAL A 92 3.68 -1.12 -27.91
N PHE A 93 4.04 -0.85 -26.66
CA PHE A 93 4.94 0.24 -26.29
C PHE A 93 5.87 -0.19 -25.14
N PRO A 94 6.96 -0.93 -25.43
CA PRO A 94 7.95 -1.33 -24.43
C PRO A 94 8.81 -0.11 -24.05
N SER A 95 8.31 0.70 -23.13
CA SER A 95 8.97 1.93 -22.69
C SER A 95 8.87 2.10 -21.19
N VAL A 96 10.03 2.31 -20.57
CA VAL A 96 10.15 2.61 -19.16
C VAL A 96 9.55 3.98 -18.79
N GLU A 97 9.56 4.94 -19.73
CA GLU A 97 8.93 6.25 -19.54
C GLU A 97 7.41 6.11 -19.33
N LEU A 98 6.77 5.16 -20.03
CA LEU A 98 5.36 4.83 -19.80
C LEU A 98 5.11 4.38 -18.36
N LEU A 99 5.98 3.51 -17.83
CA LEU A 99 5.86 3.01 -16.45
C LEU A 99 5.99 4.15 -15.42
N LEU A 100 6.95 5.05 -15.61
CA LEU A 100 7.14 6.22 -14.73
C LEU A 100 5.89 7.11 -14.71
N VAL A 101 5.33 7.42 -15.89
CA VAL A 101 4.11 8.24 -16.00
C VAL A 101 2.91 7.53 -15.36
N LEU A 102 2.73 6.23 -15.64
CA LEU A 102 1.62 5.45 -15.08
C LEU A 102 1.69 5.39 -13.55
N GLN A 103 2.86 5.14 -12.97
CA GLN A 103 3.05 5.13 -11.52
C GLN A 103 2.63 6.46 -10.90
N VAL A 104 3.09 7.59 -11.44
CA VAL A 104 2.73 8.92 -10.93
C VAL A 104 1.21 9.15 -10.96
N ILE A 105 0.55 8.82 -12.06
CA ILE A 105 -0.90 9.01 -12.21
C ILE A 105 -1.67 8.13 -11.23
N VAL A 106 -1.32 6.85 -11.11
CA VAL A 106 -2.03 5.92 -10.22
C VAL A 106 -1.79 6.27 -8.75
N VAL A 107 -0.56 6.64 -8.37
CA VAL A 107 -0.27 7.15 -7.02
C VAL A 107 -1.10 8.40 -6.73
N ALA A 108 -1.11 9.39 -7.64
CA ALA A 108 -1.88 10.60 -7.45
C ALA A 108 -3.40 10.33 -7.30
N SER A 109 -3.92 9.26 -7.93
CA SER A 109 -5.34 8.88 -7.83
C SER A 109 -5.80 8.56 -6.40
N GLY A 110 -4.87 8.24 -5.49
CA GLY A 110 -5.17 8.07 -4.06
C GLY A 110 -5.81 9.32 -3.43
N ALA A 111 -5.48 10.52 -3.93
CA ALA A 111 -6.12 11.77 -3.51
C ALA A 111 -7.62 11.80 -3.82
N LEU A 112 -8.02 11.25 -4.97
CA LEU A 112 -9.40 11.16 -5.38
C LEU A 112 -10.16 10.15 -4.51
N ALA A 113 -9.56 9.02 -4.17
CA ALA A 113 -10.14 8.05 -3.25
C ALA A 113 -10.43 8.69 -1.87
N LEU A 114 -9.48 9.48 -1.33
CA LEU A 114 -9.67 10.20 -0.07
C LEU A 114 -10.80 11.24 -0.14
N TYR A 115 -10.92 11.95 -1.26
CA TYR A 115 -12.04 12.86 -1.49
C TYR A 115 -13.38 12.11 -1.50
N GLU A 116 -13.48 11.00 -2.22
CA GLU A 116 -14.69 10.17 -2.28
C GLU A 116 -15.07 9.59 -0.91
N ILE A 117 -14.09 9.19 -0.09
CA ILE A 117 -14.32 8.81 1.31
C ILE A 117 -14.89 9.99 2.11
N GLY A 118 -14.36 11.19 1.94
CA GLY A 118 -14.90 12.41 2.55
C GLY A 118 -16.33 12.71 2.12
N VAL A 119 -16.64 12.57 0.83
CA VAL A 119 -18.01 12.73 0.30
C VAL A 119 -18.95 11.71 0.96
N HIS A 120 -18.55 10.44 1.00
CA HIS A 120 -19.37 9.38 1.59
C HIS A 120 -19.60 9.57 3.10
N THR A 121 -18.62 10.12 3.81
CA THR A 121 -18.70 10.45 5.24
C THR A 121 -19.31 11.83 5.52
N LYS A 122 -19.90 12.49 4.51
CA LYS A 122 -20.54 13.82 4.59
C LYS A 122 -19.59 14.95 5.00
N GLN A 123 -18.30 14.78 4.77
CA GLN A 123 -17.24 15.74 5.07
C GLN A 123 -16.35 15.97 3.82
N PRO A 124 -16.91 16.46 2.70
CA PRO A 124 -16.19 16.58 1.42
C PRO A 124 -14.97 17.51 1.49
N VAL A 125 -15.03 18.55 2.32
CA VAL A 125 -13.91 19.47 2.54
C VAL A 125 -12.74 18.77 3.22
N ILE A 126 -13.01 17.92 4.22
CA ILE A 126 -11.98 17.15 4.91
C ILE A 126 -11.40 16.09 3.97
N GLY A 127 -12.23 15.44 3.15
CA GLY A 127 -11.75 14.52 2.10
C GLY A 127 -10.84 15.21 1.10
N ALA A 128 -11.21 16.40 0.60
CA ALA A 128 -10.38 17.17 -0.31
C ALA A 128 -9.07 17.61 0.37
N LEU A 129 -9.14 18.09 1.62
CA LEU A 129 -7.94 18.45 2.39
C LEU A 129 -7.02 17.24 2.59
N ALA A 130 -7.56 16.08 2.96
CA ALA A 130 -6.78 14.84 3.09
C ALA A 130 -6.14 14.44 1.75
N GLY A 131 -6.87 14.55 0.64
CA GLY A 131 -6.35 14.30 -0.70
C GLY A 131 -5.21 15.26 -1.09
N VAL A 132 -5.34 16.55 -0.77
CA VAL A 132 -4.27 17.53 -1.01
C VAL A 132 -3.05 17.25 -0.12
N LEU A 133 -3.26 17.00 1.18
CA LEU A 133 -2.18 16.66 2.10
C LEU A 133 -1.45 15.37 1.71
N TYR A 134 -2.18 14.39 1.19
CA TYR A 134 -1.61 13.18 0.59
C TYR A 134 -0.65 13.52 -0.55
N LEU A 135 -1.04 14.37 -1.51
CA LEU A 135 -0.16 14.79 -2.62
C LEU A 135 1.01 15.68 -2.16
N LEU A 136 0.84 16.42 -1.07
CA LEU A 136 1.89 17.25 -0.48
C LEU A 136 2.83 16.46 0.45
N TYR A 137 2.57 15.18 0.68
CA TYR A 137 3.31 14.35 1.63
C TYR A 137 4.69 13.97 1.05
N PRO A 138 5.82 14.46 1.63
CA PRO A 138 7.14 14.27 1.03
C PRO A 138 7.56 12.80 0.81
N PRO A 139 7.28 11.85 1.73
CA PRO A 139 7.55 10.43 1.47
C PRO A 139 6.79 9.87 0.25
N LEU A 140 5.58 10.36 -0.03
CA LEU A 140 4.84 9.99 -1.25
C LEU A 140 5.50 10.58 -2.51
N GLN A 141 5.94 11.82 -2.43
CA GLN A 141 6.65 12.47 -3.54
C GLN A 141 7.98 11.77 -3.82
N TRP A 142 8.68 11.36 -2.76
CA TRP A 142 9.91 10.59 -2.88
C TRP A 142 9.66 9.23 -3.51
N SER A 143 8.58 8.53 -3.15
CA SER A 143 8.30 7.20 -3.71
C SER A 143 8.07 7.23 -5.23
N VAL A 144 7.50 8.31 -5.77
CA VAL A 144 7.33 8.45 -7.22
C VAL A 144 8.58 8.93 -7.96
N LEU A 145 9.52 9.61 -7.27
CA LEU A 145 10.79 10.07 -7.84
C LEU A 145 11.94 9.08 -7.65
N TYR A 146 11.84 8.17 -6.68
CA TYR A 146 12.90 7.22 -6.36
C TYR A 146 13.17 6.32 -7.56
N GLU A 147 12.11 5.73 -8.16
CA GLU A 147 12.00 5.11 -9.48
C GLU A 147 10.74 4.21 -9.52
N PHE A 148 10.50 3.48 -10.61
CA PHE A 148 9.34 2.60 -10.72
C PHE A 148 9.43 1.39 -9.78
N HIS A 149 8.41 1.15 -8.97
CA HIS A 149 8.30 -0.01 -8.08
C HIS A 149 6.84 -0.43 -7.91
N ALA A 150 6.56 -1.73 -8.03
CA ALA A 150 5.21 -2.27 -7.85
C ALA A 150 4.55 -1.87 -6.51
N VAL A 151 5.31 -1.85 -5.41
CA VAL A 151 4.79 -1.51 -4.08
C VAL A 151 4.24 -0.09 -3.96
N THR A 152 4.66 0.86 -4.81
CA THR A 152 4.12 2.24 -4.78
C THR A 152 2.62 2.27 -5.11
N PHE A 153 2.15 1.30 -5.90
CA PHE A 153 0.73 1.12 -6.23
C PHE A 153 -0.09 0.62 -5.04
N ALA A 154 0.53 0.05 -4.00
CA ALA A 154 -0.18 -0.47 -2.84
C ALA A 154 -1.03 0.61 -2.18
N THR A 155 -0.48 1.80 -1.93
CA THR A 155 -1.19 2.88 -1.23
C THR A 155 -2.47 3.33 -1.94
N PRO A 156 -2.48 3.74 -3.23
CA PRO A 156 -3.70 4.12 -3.91
C PRO A 156 -4.68 2.94 -4.05
N LEU A 157 -4.18 1.72 -4.30
CA LEU A 157 -5.03 0.52 -4.39
C LEU A 157 -5.75 0.23 -3.08
N LEU A 158 -5.05 0.33 -1.94
CA LEU A 158 -5.62 0.20 -0.62
C LEU A 158 -6.67 1.29 -0.35
N LEU A 159 -6.37 2.56 -0.66
CA LEU A 159 -7.32 3.67 -0.47
C LEU A 159 -8.63 3.46 -1.24
N TRP A 160 -8.53 3.06 -2.51
CA TRP A 160 -9.70 2.70 -3.31
C TRP A 160 -10.42 1.45 -2.77
N GLY A 161 -9.69 0.43 -2.35
CA GLY A 161 -10.25 -0.75 -1.70
C GLY A 161 -11.05 -0.41 -0.44
N TRP A 162 -10.53 0.48 0.41
CA TRP A 162 -11.23 1.02 1.58
C TRP A 162 -12.48 1.82 1.20
N PHE A 163 -12.41 2.65 0.17
CA PHE A 163 -13.58 3.34 -0.35
C PHE A 163 -14.67 2.36 -0.79
N PHE A 164 -14.31 1.33 -1.58
CA PHE A 164 -15.26 0.32 -2.04
C PHE A 164 -15.82 -0.55 -0.90
N LEU A 165 -15.03 -0.79 0.15
CA LEU A 165 -15.51 -1.43 1.38
C LEU A 165 -16.59 -0.55 2.05
N LEU A 166 -16.33 0.75 2.21
CA LEU A 166 -17.27 1.69 2.84
C LEU A 166 -18.60 1.76 2.09
N ILE A 167 -18.55 1.88 0.76
CA ILE A 167 -19.76 1.92 -0.08
C ILE A 167 -20.34 0.53 -0.39
N ARG A 168 -19.78 -0.54 0.21
CA ARG A 168 -20.24 -1.93 0.11
C ARG A 168 -20.26 -2.50 -1.32
N ARG A 169 -19.32 -2.05 -2.17
CA ARG A 169 -19.12 -2.56 -3.54
C ARG A 169 -18.10 -3.70 -3.53
N TRP A 170 -18.54 -4.87 -3.05
CA TRP A 170 -17.68 -6.03 -2.79
C TRP A 170 -16.76 -6.46 -3.94
N PRO A 171 -17.22 -6.54 -5.21
CA PRO A 171 -16.34 -6.99 -6.29
C PRO A 171 -15.16 -6.04 -6.53
N LEU A 172 -15.42 -4.73 -6.50
CA LEU A 172 -14.38 -3.71 -6.67
C LEU A 172 -13.46 -3.67 -5.45
N MET A 173 -14.02 -3.80 -4.24
CA MET A 173 -13.21 -3.95 -3.02
C MET A 173 -12.22 -5.11 -3.14
N TRP A 174 -12.69 -6.30 -3.53
CA TRP A 174 -11.83 -7.47 -3.72
C TRP A 174 -10.82 -7.28 -4.83
N LEU A 175 -11.21 -6.71 -5.98
CA LEU A 175 -10.29 -6.40 -7.07
C LEU A 175 -9.13 -5.53 -6.57
N PHE A 176 -9.42 -4.41 -5.92
CA PHE A 176 -8.40 -3.46 -5.48
C PHE A 176 -7.52 -4.03 -4.36
N PHE A 177 -8.09 -4.75 -3.40
CA PHE A 177 -7.29 -5.42 -2.37
C PHE A 177 -6.42 -6.55 -2.93
N MET A 178 -6.94 -7.37 -3.85
CA MET A 178 -6.11 -8.39 -4.51
C MET A 178 -4.96 -7.76 -5.29
N LEU A 179 -5.24 -6.71 -6.07
CA LEU A 179 -4.20 -5.97 -6.77
C LEU A 179 -3.16 -5.41 -5.80
N ALA A 180 -3.57 -4.86 -4.65
CA ALA A 180 -2.65 -4.38 -3.62
C ALA A 180 -1.77 -5.51 -3.06
N LEU A 181 -2.33 -6.70 -2.80
CA LEU A 181 -1.56 -7.85 -2.32
C LEU A 181 -0.47 -8.26 -3.31
N LEU A 182 -0.75 -8.24 -4.61
CA LEU A 182 0.22 -8.60 -5.65
C LEU A 182 1.40 -7.62 -5.76
N THR A 183 1.31 -6.43 -5.16
CA THR A 183 2.37 -5.41 -5.28
C THR A 183 3.62 -5.74 -4.50
N LYS A 184 3.49 -6.47 -3.38
CA LYS A 184 4.62 -6.96 -2.57
C LYS A 184 4.18 -7.94 -1.48
N GLU A 185 5.08 -8.86 -1.13
CA GLU A 185 4.86 -9.92 -0.13
C GLU A 185 4.35 -9.43 1.22
N GLN A 186 4.86 -8.30 1.74
CA GLN A 186 4.50 -7.81 3.08
C GLN A 186 3.18 -7.01 3.13
N VAL A 187 2.64 -6.58 1.99
CA VAL A 187 1.41 -5.75 1.96
C VAL A 187 0.22 -6.49 2.57
N GLY A 188 0.19 -7.82 2.45
CA GLY A 188 -0.82 -8.67 3.07
C GLY A 188 -0.80 -8.68 4.59
N PHE A 189 0.34 -8.48 5.24
CA PHE A 189 0.40 -8.34 6.70
C PHE A 189 -0.29 -7.05 7.14
N THR A 190 0.01 -5.93 6.50
CA THR A 190 -0.60 -4.63 6.77
C THR A 190 -2.10 -4.64 6.52
N LEU A 191 -2.54 -5.13 5.35
CA LEU A 191 -3.96 -5.22 5.03
C LEU A 191 -4.67 -6.20 5.97
N GLY A 192 -4.09 -7.38 6.20
CA GLY A 192 -4.67 -8.41 7.07
C GLY A 192 -4.87 -7.93 8.50
N TRP A 193 -3.82 -7.33 9.08
CA TRP A 193 -3.84 -6.77 10.41
C TRP A 193 -4.85 -5.63 10.56
N SER A 194 -4.86 -4.68 9.62
CA SER A 194 -5.83 -3.58 9.62
C SER A 194 -7.28 -4.07 9.53
N MET A 195 -7.55 -5.15 8.77
CA MET A 195 -8.88 -5.76 8.69
C MET A 195 -9.29 -6.44 10.00
N PHE A 196 -8.40 -7.17 10.66
CA PHE A 196 -8.72 -7.79 11.95
C PHE A 196 -8.93 -6.76 13.06
N LEU A 197 -8.13 -5.69 13.11
CA LEU A 197 -8.37 -4.57 14.02
C LEU A 197 -9.70 -3.86 13.71
N GLY A 198 -10.01 -3.65 12.42
CA GLY A 198 -11.30 -3.12 11.99
C GLY A 198 -12.46 -4.01 12.45
N TYR A 199 -12.34 -5.32 12.30
CA TYR A 199 -13.33 -6.28 12.77
C TYR A 199 -13.50 -6.25 14.29
N ALA A 200 -12.41 -6.28 15.05
CA ALA A 200 -12.43 -6.16 16.51
C ALA A 200 -13.10 -4.86 16.97
N TYR A 201 -12.79 -3.75 16.32
CA TYR A 201 -13.43 -2.45 16.57
C TYR A 201 -14.94 -2.51 16.34
N LEU A 202 -15.42 -3.16 15.27
CA LEU A 202 -16.85 -3.33 15.01
C LEU A 202 -17.55 -4.12 16.12
N ILE A 203 -16.94 -5.21 16.60
CA ILE A 203 -17.49 -6.00 17.74
C ILE A 203 -17.56 -5.15 19.01
N LEU A 204 -16.48 -4.43 19.35
CA LEU A 204 -16.41 -3.62 20.56
C LEU A 204 -17.37 -2.42 20.54
N ARG A 205 -17.68 -1.89 19.35
CA ARG A 205 -18.66 -0.82 19.20
C ARG A 205 -20.08 -1.34 19.39
N GLU A 206 -20.38 -2.50 18.83
CA GLU A 206 -21.68 -3.15 19.05
C GLU A 206 -21.89 -3.54 20.51
N SER A 207 -20.88 -4.07 21.21
CA SER A 207 -21.04 -4.43 22.62
C SER A 207 -21.33 -3.23 23.53
N ARG A 208 -20.83 -2.03 23.19
CA ARG A 208 -21.10 -0.78 23.91
C ARG A 208 -22.41 -0.11 23.52
N PHE A 209 -22.82 -0.21 22.26
CA PHE A 209 -24.05 0.41 21.75
C PHE A 209 -25.28 -0.48 21.97
N ALA A 210 -25.15 -1.80 21.77
CA ALA A 210 -26.20 -2.78 22.02
C ALA A 210 -26.58 -2.85 23.52
N LYS A 211 -25.62 -2.72 24.44
CA LYS A 211 -25.91 -2.59 25.88
C LYS A 211 -26.71 -1.32 26.25
N ARG A 212 -26.72 -0.29 25.40
CA ARG A 212 -27.41 0.98 25.65
C ARG A 212 -28.77 1.08 24.96
N PHE A 213 -29.07 0.20 23.99
CA PHE A 213 -30.19 0.39 23.06
C PHE A 213 -30.92 -0.87 22.61
N LEU A 214 -30.64 -2.06 23.15
CA LEU A 214 -31.39 -3.29 22.81
C LEU A 214 -32.84 -3.25 23.35
N ARG A 215 -33.69 -2.49 22.68
CA ARG A 215 -35.10 -2.78 22.50
C ARG A 215 -35.51 -2.41 21.08
N LYS A 216 -35.77 -3.47 20.31
CA LYS A 216 -36.58 -3.58 19.08
C LYS A 216 -35.96 -3.24 17.70
N ASP A 217 -36.05 -4.29 16.88
CA ASP A 217 -36.25 -4.37 15.42
C ASP A 217 -35.09 -4.07 14.45
N HIS A 218 -34.61 -5.09 13.72
CA HIS A 218 -34.99 -5.40 12.32
C HIS A 218 -34.00 -6.41 11.67
N ASP A 219 -34.48 -7.59 11.29
CA ASP A 219 -33.67 -8.71 10.77
C ASP A 219 -32.96 -8.42 9.44
N SER A 220 -33.46 -7.49 8.62
CA SER A 220 -32.83 -7.09 7.34
C SER A 220 -31.53 -6.29 7.55
N CYS A 221 -31.41 -5.57 8.67
CA CYS A 221 -30.21 -4.84 9.03
C CYS A 221 -29.12 -5.80 9.56
N ALA A 222 -29.54 -6.88 10.22
CA ALA A 222 -28.65 -7.92 10.74
C ALA A 222 -27.88 -8.63 9.62
N TRP A 223 -28.55 -9.01 8.52
CA TRP A 223 -27.87 -9.62 7.35
C TRP A 223 -26.84 -8.70 6.71
N GLY A 224 -27.14 -7.41 6.59
CA GLY A 224 -26.20 -6.39 6.09
C GLY A 224 -24.98 -6.22 7.01
N ALA A 225 -25.18 -6.25 8.33
CA ALA A 225 -24.10 -6.16 9.31
C ALA A 225 -23.23 -7.42 9.34
N THR A 226 -23.85 -8.61 9.30
CA THR A 226 -23.16 -9.90 9.23
C THR A 226 -22.33 -10.03 7.95
N ARG A 227 -22.90 -9.67 6.80
CA ARG A 227 -22.16 -9.65 5.53
C ARG A 227 -21.03 -8.63 5.55
N TYR A 228 -21.21 -7.45 6.14
CA TYR A 228 -20.13 -6.46 6.26
C TYR A 228 -18.97 -7.00 7.08
N LYS A 229 -19.25 -7.60 8.24
CA LYS A 229 -18.26 -8.23 9.12
C LYS A 229 -17.50 -9.40 8.46
N SER A 230 -18.21 -10.26 7.74
CA SER A 230 -17.57 -11.41 7.08
C SER A 230 -16.54 -10.98 6.04
N GLN A 231 -16.69 -9.80 5.44
CA GLN A 231 -15.72 -9.26 4.48
C GLN A 231 -14.43 -8.82 5.17
N TYR A 232 -14.47 -8.24 6.38
CA TYR A 232 -13.26 -7.96 7.15
C TYR A 232 -12.50 -9.25 7.49
N ILE A 233 -13.22 -10.29 7.94
CA ILE A 233 -12.59 -11.58 8.24
C ILE A 233 -12.00 -12.20 6.97
N ALA A 234 -12.77 -12.24 5.88
CA ALA A 234 -12.33 -12.86 4.63
C ALA A 234 -11.12 -12.14 4.03
N VAL A 235 -11.18 -10.81 3.89
CA VAL A 235 -10.05 -10.01 3.38
C VAL A 235 -8.86 -10.16 4.33
N GLY A 236 -9.10 -10.12 5.64
CA GLY A 236 -8.08 -10.34 6.65
C GLY A 236 -7.34 -11.66 6.47
N ALA A 237 -8.09 -12.76 6.40
CA ALA A 237 -7.55 -14.11 6.23
C ALA A 237 -6.80 -14.29 4.91
N VAL A 238 -7.37 -13.84 3.78
CA VAL A 238 -6.71 -13.95 2.47
C VAL A 238 -5.42 -13.13 2.43
N SER A 239 -5.41 -11.95 3.05
CA SER A 239 -4.22 -11.07 3.07
C SER A 239 -3.08 -11.68 3.89
N ILE A 240 -3.36 -12.20 5.08
CA ILE A 240 -2.36 -12.90 5.90
C ILE A 240 -1.88 -14.16 5.19
N PHE A 241 -2.80 -14.94 4.61
CA PHE A 241 -2.46 -16.13 3.84
C PHE A 241 -1.51 -15.81 2.68
N TRP A 242 -1.77 -14.73 1.92
CA TRP A 242 -0.90 -14.29 0.83
C TRP A 242 0.53 -13.98 1.30
N SER A 243 0.69 -13.20 2.38
CA SER A 243 2.01 -12.91 2.91
C SER A 243 2.72 -14.17 3.42
N LEU A 244 2.02 -15.03 4.15
CA LEU A 244 2.58 -16.29 4.64
C LEU A 244 2.98 -17.22 3.49
N LEU A 245 2.13 -17.36 2.48
CA LEU A 245 2.43 -18.14 1.27
C LEU A 245 3.67 -17.57 0.55
N SER A 246 3.78 -16.24 0.49
CA SER A 246 4.92 -15.56 -0.14
C SER A 246 6.23 -15.89 0.59
N PHE A 247 6.29 -15.63 1.89
CA PHE A 247 7.51 -15.80 2.69
C PHE A 247 7.88 -17.26 2.95
N LEU A 248 6.89 -18.15 3.15
CA LEU A 248 7.14 -19.53 3.56
C LEU A 248 7.26 -20.50 2.37
N TYR A 249 6.71 -20.14 1.21
CA TYR A 249 6.67 -21.05 0.07
C TYR A 249 7.18 -20.42 -1.22
N ILE A 250 6.57 -19.32 -1.71
CA ILE A 250 6.90 -18.76 -3.04
C ILE A 250 8.37 -18.34 -3.11
N ILE A 251 8.82 -17.50 -2.17
CA ILE A 251 10.19 -16.99 -2.22
C ILE A 251 11.21 -18.11 -1.99
N PRO A 252 11.07 -19.00 -0.99
CA PRO A 252 11.97 -20.14 -0.84
C PRO A 252 11.95 -21.14 -2.00
N HIS A 253 10.83 -21.28 -2.72
CA HIS A 253 10.71 -22.21 -3.85
C HIS A 253 11.48 -21.72 -5.09
N PHE A 254 11.49 -20.42 -5.33
CA PHE A 254 12.15 -19.81 -6.49
C PHE A 254 13.55 -19.26 -6.17
N GLY A 255 13.88 -19.06 -4.90
CA GLY A 255 15.18 -18.56 -4.45
C GLY A 255 16.23 -19.66 -4.31
N THR A 256 17.51 -19.32 -4.52
CA THR A 256 18.65 -20.24 -4.45
C THR A 256 19.52 -20.03 -3.19
N GLY A 257 19.09 -19.19 -2.24
CA GLY A 257 19.83 -18.84 -1.03
C GLY A 257 18.95 -18.28 0.11
N SER A 258 19.58 -17.81 1.20
CA SER A 258 18.87 -17.16 2.31
C SER A 258 18.23 -15.85 1.87
N HIS A 259 16.97 -15.65 2.25
CA HIS A 259 16.23 -14.43 1.94
C HIS A 259 16.94 -13.20 2.55
N PHE A 260 17.13 -12.12 1.79
CA PHE A 260 17.80 -10.88 2.24
C PHE A 260 17.22 -10.31 3.56
N ALA A 261 15.91 -10.48 3.78
CA ALA A 261 15.28 -10.10 5.05
C ALA A 261 15.88 -10.81 6.27
N ILE A 262 16.35 -12.06 6.15
CA ILE A 262 17.03 -12.77 7.24
C ILE A 262 18.39 -12.11 7.52
N GLU A 263 19.13 -11.68 6.49
CA GLU A 263 20.37 -10.92 6.68
C GLU A 263 20.13 -9.60 7.40
N ARG A 264 19.01 -8.92 7.13
CA ARG A 264 18.65 -7.68 7.82
C ARG A 264 18.37 -7.88 9.32
N PHE A 265 17.84 -9.04 9.69
CA PHE A 265 17.51 -9.38 11.08
C PHE A 265 18.47 -10.41 11.68
N SER A 266 19.67 -10.58 11.11
CA SER A 266 20.63 -11.59 11.57
C SER A 266 21.08 -11.38 13.02
N GLU A 267 20.95 -10.14 13.54
CA GLU A 267 21.18 -9.79 14.94
C GLU A 267 20.19 -10.48 15.90
N TYR A 268 19.02 -10.88 15.42
CA TYR A 268 17.92 -11.46 16.21
C TYR A 268 17.69 -12.95 15.93
N GLY A 269 18.38 -13.54 14.95
CA GLY A 269 18.23 -14.96 14.62
C GLY A 269 18.56 -15.28 13.17
N ASN A 270 18.72 -16.57 12.87
CA ASN A 270 19.06 -17.06 11.54
C ASN A 270 17.83 -17.54 10.75
N SER A 271 16.64 -17.47 11.35
CA SER A 271 15.37 -17.78 10.68
C SER A 271 14.26 -16.81 11.11
N PRO A 272 13.19 -16.63 10.30
CA PRO A 272 12.07 -15.78 10.68
C PRO A 272 11.41 -16.17 12.01
N ILE A 273 11.40 -17.48 12.33
CA ILE A 273 10.84 -17.99 13.59
C ILE A 273 11.74 -17.62 14.76
N GLU A 274 13.05 -17.78 14.63
CA GLU A 274 14.02 -17.38 15.65
C GLU A 274 13.95 -15.87 15.92
N VAL A 275 13.90 -15.04 14.87
CA VAL A 275 13.75 -13.58 15.01
C VAL A 275 12.50 -13.24 15.83
N VAL A 276 11.36 -13.87 15.53
CA VAL A 276 10.12 -13.64 16.30
C VAL A 276 10.25 -14.13 17.74
N GLN A 277 10.83 -15.31 17.96
CA GLN A 277 11.04 -15.86 19.30
C GLN A 277 11.97 -14.99 20.15
N GLU A 278 13.05 -14.50 19.56
CA GLU A 278 14.03 -13.62 20.21
C GLU A 278 13.38 -12.29 20.62
N LEU A 279 12.63 -11.66 19.72
CA LEU A 279 11.94 -10.39 19.99
C LEU A 279 10.87 -10.52 21.08
N ILE A 280 10.19 -11.67 21.16
CA ILE A 280 9.21 -11.96 22.21
C ILE A 280 9.91 -12.23 23.55
N SER A 281 11.04 -12.94 23.52
CA SER A 281 11.80 -13.33 24.72
C SER A 281 12.58 -12.15 25.31
N HIS A 282 13.00 -11.22 24.46
CA HIS A 282 13.82 -10.04 24.81
C HIS A 282 13.15 -8.74 24.34
N PRO A 283 12.02 -8.33 24.97
CA PRO A 283 11.30 -7.12 24.59
C PRO A 283 12.12 -5.84 24.81
N ASP A 284 13.16 -5.89 25.64
CA ASP A 284 14.10 -4.79 25.85
C ASP A 284 14.90 -4.46 24.59
N LEU A 285 15.27 -5.46 23.77
CA LEU A 285 15.95 -5.24 22.49
C LEU A 285 15.06 -4.46 21.52
N LEU A 286 13.78 -4.81 21.47
CA LEU A 286 12.79 -4.10 20.65
C LEU A 286 12.63 -2.64 21.14
N LEU A 287 12.56 -2.42 22.45
CA LEU A 287 12.48 -1.07 23.01
C LEU A 287 13.74 -0.25 22.67
N GLN A 288 14.93 -0.82 22.84
CA GLN A 288 16.18 -0.15 22.46
C GLN A 288 16.18 0.24 20.98
N ARG A 289 15.71 -0.66 20.10
CA ARG A 289 15.59 -0.36 18.66
C ARG A 289 14.58 0.75 18.39
N LEU A 290 13.41 0.71 19.00
CA LEU A 290 12.35 1.71 18.83
C LEU A 290 12.80 3.12 19.27
N PHE A 291 13.64 3.22 20.29
CA PHE A 291 14.18 4.49 20.78
C PHE A 291 15.54 4.89 20.17
N SER A 292 16.06 4.10 19.22
CA SER A 292 17.29 4.42 18.50
C SER A 292 17.17 5.72 17.69
N GLU A 293 18.30 6.37 17.43
CA GLU A 293 18.32 7.60 16.61
C GLU A 293 17.74 7.40 15.19
N PRO A 294 18.09 6.33 14.45
CA PRO A 294 17.55 6.11 13.12
C PRO A 294 16.02 5.96 13.10
N VAL A 295 15.46 5.24 14.07
CA VAL A 295 14.01 5.04 14.17
C VAL A 295 13.29 6.33 14.55
N ARG A 296 13.84 7.12 15.49
CA ARG A 296 13.27 8.43 15.84
C ARG A 296 13.28 9.38 14.64
N ARG A 297 14.36 9.39 13.85
CA ARG A 297 14.44 10.16 12.61
C ARG A 297 13.42 9.69 11.59
N TYR A 298 13.29 8.37 11.39
CA TYR A 298 12.29 7.78 10.50
C TYR A 298 10.86 8.18 10.89
N VAL A 299 10.47 8.00 12.16
CA VAL A 299 9.16 8.39 12.69
C VAL A 299 8.91 9.89 12.53
N SER A 300 9.93 10.72 12.75
CA SER A 300 9.82 12.18 12.59
C SER A 300 9.57 12.57 11.13
N LEU A 301 10.24 11.91 10.18
CA LEU A 301 10.03 12.13 8.75
C LEU A 301 8.67 11.60 8.27
N LEU A 302 8.15 10.54 8.91
CA LEU A 302 6.86 9.95 8.59
C LEU A 302 5.68 10.78 9.14
N LEU A 303 5.74 11.17 10.42
CA LEU A 303 4.61 11.83 11.09
C LEU A 303 4.71 13.35 11.09
N GLY A 304 5.92 13.90 11.02
CA GLY A 304 6.18 15.34 11.07
C GLY A 304 5.47 16.14 9.98
N PRO A 305 5.54 15.75 8.69
CA PRO A 305 4.84 16.45 7.61
C PRO A 305 3.31 16.46 7.77
N LEU A 306 2.76 15.50 8.53
CA LEU A 306 1.32 15.40 8.83
C LEU A 306 0.95 16.06 10.17
N GLY A 307 1.89 16.77 10.82
CA GLY A 307 1.68 17.40 12.12
C GLY A 307 1.30 16.43 13.24
N GLY A 308 1.64 15.14 13.10
CA GLY A 308 1.25 14.10 14.05
C GLY A 308 -0.23 13.73 14.06
N VAL A 309 -1.05 14.20 13.09
CA VAL A 309 -2.49 13.87 13.00
C VAL A 309 -2.78 12.36 13.09
N PRO A 310 -2.00 11.45 12.48
CA PRO A 310 -2.24 10.00 12.63
C PRO A 310 -2.23 9.49 14.08
N LEU A 311 -1.53 10.17 15.00
CA LEU A 311 -1.48 9.81 16.42
C LEU A 311 -2.83 10.00 17.13
N LEU A 312 -3.72 10.82 16.57
CA LEU A 312 -5.08 11.02 17.09
C LEU A 312 -5.99 9.80 16.84
N SER A 313 -5.56 8.84 16.00
CA SER A 313 -6.26 7.57 15.78
C SER A 313 -5.34 6.36 15.97
N PRO A 314 -5.03 5.99 17.23
CA PRO A 314 -4.12 4.88 17.53
C PRO A 314 -4.54 3.56 16.89
N ILE A 315 -5.85 3.28 16.77
CA ILE A 315 -6.34 2.04 16.15
C ILE A 315 -5.98 1.96 14.66
N LEU A 316 -6.12 3.07 13.93
CA LEU A 316 -5.76 3.11 12.51
C LEU A 316 -4.23 3.09 12.33
N LEU A 317 -3.50 3.78 13.20
CA LEU A 317 -2.03 3.75 13.21
C LEU A 317 -1.50 2.34 13.49
N LEU A 318 -2.09 1.63 14.45
CA LEU A 318 -1.77 0.23 14.74
C LEU A 318 -2.08 -0.68 13.55
N GLY A 319 -3.04 -0.33 12.68
CA GLY A 319 -3.30 -1.04 11.43
C GLY A 319 -2.10 -1.04 10.48
N ALA A 320 -1.25 -0.01 10.51
CA ALA A 320 -0.02 0.10 9.72
C ALA A 320 1.21 -0.50 10.41
N TRP A 321 1.05 -1.10 11.60
CA TRP A 321 2.15 -1.60 12.42
C TRP A 321 3.08 -2.60 11.70
N PRO A 322 2.57 -3.59 10.93
CA PRO A 322 3.46 -4.55 10.28
C PRO A 322 4.48 -3.91 9.35
N ASP A 323 4.08 -2.94 8.52
CA ASP A 323 5.00 -2.26 7.60
C ASP A 323 5.98 -1.34 8.35
N PHE A 324 5.50 -0.67 9.40
CA PHE A 324 6.36 0.12 10.28
C PHE A 324 7.44 -0.74 10.93
N PHE A 325 7.06 -1.90 11.45
CA PHE A 325 7.97 -2.85 12.09
C PHE A 325 9.05 -3.36 11.12
N LEU A 326 8.68 -3.66 9.87
CA LEU A 326 9.65 -4.08 8.85
C LEU A 326 10.61 -2.96 8.41
N SER A 327 10.26 -1.70 8.66
CA SER A 327 11.02 -0.53 8.24
C SER A 327 12.07 -0.06 9.26
N ILE A 328 11.99 -0.53 10.51
CA ILE A 328 12.87 -0.08 11.62
C ILE A 328 14.09 -0.96 11.83
#